data_AF-A0A1E1X359-F1
#
_entry.id   AF-A0A1E1X359-F1
#
_cell.length_a   1.000
_cell.length_b   1.000
_cell.length_c   1.000
_cell.angle_alpha   90.00
_cell.angle_beta   90.00
_cell.angle_gamma   90.00
#
_symmetry.space_group_name_H-M   'P 1'
#
loop_
_entity.id
_entity.type
_entity.pdbx_description
1 polymer ?
#
loop_
_entity_poly.entity_id
_entity_poly.type
_entity_poly.pdbx_seq_one_letter_code
_entity_poly.pdbx_strand_id
1 'polypeptide(L)'
;PDLPLHACVMDLKHAIFEKTGVLPERQKLVGVKCKGKPVAEGMRLSDLKLEPNAKIMMVGSLEKSIQDVSTPPEDIPDVINDLDDDDDDKDVPIENREEFLNKIGKRIKTYRIKWLNEPRPGKRLLVLDIDYTIFDHRTTAQSMAELMRPFLHEFLESAYQDYDIAFWSATNMKWIDAKLWELGVTRHENYKIAFLLDSGAMISLHTSKYGLVDVKPLALIWGLVPAYHPDNTLMIDDIRRNFLMNPQSGLRVRPFRNAHRHRNTDRELVRLARYLKDIACSVSDFTDLNHRNWETFMPKELHSPEKKSEGELAEPTLPHVATPEVLPSEAPPPDEGNDEPKT
;
A
#
# COMPACT_ATOMS: atom_id res chain seq x y z
N PRO A 1 -12.26 -37.89 -32.86
CA PRO A 1 -12.78 -37.58 -34.20
C PRO A 1 -12.29 -38.68 -35.13
N ASP A 2 -13.12 -39.17 -36.04
CA ASP A 2 -12.67 -40.20 -36.98
C ASP A 2 -11.84 -39.51 -38.06
N LEU A 3 -10.53 -39.71 -37.99
CA LEU A 3 -9.56 -39.13 -38.90
C LEU A 3 -8.99 -40.24 -39.79
N PRO A 4 -8.71 -39.95 -41.08
CA PRO A 4 -8.14 -40.94 -41.97
C PRO A 4 -6.71 -41.31 -41.53
N LEU A 5 -6.26 -42.52 -41.90
CA LEU A 5 -4.95 -43.06 -41.52
C LEU A 5 -3.74 -42.20 -41.98
N HIS A 6 -3.94 -41.35 -42.99
CA HIS A 6 -2.91 -40.43 -43.50
C HIS A 6 -2.94 -39.04 -42.85
N ALA A 7 -3.86 -38.80 -41.89
CA ALA A 7 -3.98 -37.53 -41.20
C ALA A 7 -2.71 -37.17 -40.43
N CYS A 8 -2.41 -35.88 -40.38
CA CYS A 8 -1.34 -35.30 -39.61
C CYS A 8 -1.84 -34.64 -38.32
N VAL A 9 -0.90 -34.15 -37.51
CA VAL A 9 -1.19 -33.45 -36.25
C VAL A 9 -1.99 -32.17 -36.49
N MET A 10 -1.76 -31.49 -37.62
CA MET A 10 -2.58 -30.34 -38.02
C MET A 10 -4.03 -30.75 -38.28
N ASP A 11 -4.28 -31.85 -38.98
CA ASP A 11 -5.64 -32.36 -39.22
C ASP A 11 -6.35 -32.73 -37.91
N LEU A 12 -5.61 -33.30 -36.95
CA LEU A 12 -6.12 -33.54 -35.60
C LEU A 12 -6.50 -32.25 -34.89
N LYS A 13 -5.65 -31.22 -34.97
CA LYS A 13 -5.94 -29.90 -34.37
C LYS A 13 -7.17 -29.25 -35.02
N HIS A 14 -7.34 -29.37 -36.33
CA HIS A 14 -8.52 -28.88 -37.04
C HIS A 14 -9.79 -29.63 -36.61
N ALA A 15 -9.74 -30.95 -36.50
CA ALA A 15 -10.88 -31.74 -36.02
C ALA A 15 -11.22 -31.47 -34.54
N ILE A 16 -10.22 -31.12 -33.72
CA ILE A 16 -10.45 -30.64 -32.35
C ILE A 16 -11.11 -29.26 -32.38
N PHE A 17 -10.69 -28.35 -33.26
CA PHE A 17 -11.30 -27.03 -33.41
C PHE A 17 -12.77 -27.15 -33.79
N GLU A 18 -13.13 -27.99 -34.77
CA GLU A 18 -14.53 -28.21 -35.16
C GLU A 18 -15.42 -28.69 -34.00
N LYS A 19 -14.86 -29.44 -33.04
CA LYS A 19 -15.61 -29.98 -31.89
C LYS A 19 -15.60 -29.08 -30.66
N THR A 20 -14.56 -28.27 -30.49
CA THR A 20 -14.31 -27.54 -29.23
C THR A 20 -14.29 -26.03 -29.41
N GLY A 21 -14.19 -25.52 -30.64
CA GLY A 21 -14.05 -24.10 -30.95
C GLY A 21 -12.68 -23.49 -30.64
N VAL A 22 -11.73 -24.27 -30.10
CA VAL A 22 -10.39 -23.78 -29.75
C VAL A 22 -9.49 -23.78 -30.98
N LEU A 23 -8.91 -22.64 -31.36
CA LEU A 23 -8.09 -22.52 -32.58
C LEU A 23 -6.85 -23.44 -32.56
N PRO A 24 -6.41 -24.02 -33.70
CA PRO A 24 -5.27 -24.94 -33.78
C PRO A 24 -3.96 -24.45 -33.13
N GLU A 25 -3.69 -23.15 -33.23
CA GLU A 25 -2.53 -22.47 -32.62
C GLU A 25 -2.61 -22.34 -31.09
N ARG A 26 -3.83 -22.41 -30.52
CA ARG A 26 -4.11 -22.34 -29.08
C ARG A 26 -4.21 -23.71 -28.42
N GLN A 27 -4.11 -24.78 -29.20
CA GLN A 27 -4.21 -26.15 -28.71
C GLN A 27 -2.83 -26.69 -28.30
N LYS A 28 -2.68 -26.99 -27.02
CA LYS A 28 -1.53 -27.71 -26.49
C LYS A 28 -1.92 -29.16 -26.20
N LEU A 29 -1.40 -30.08 -27.01
CA LEU A 29 -1.57 -31.52 -26.79
C LEU A 29 -0.60 -31.99 -25.69
N VAL A 30 -1.15 -32.48 -24.59
CA VAL A 30 -0.41 -32.92 -23.41
C VAL A 30 -0.25 -34.44 -23.44
N GLY A 31 0.96 -34.93 -23.15
CA GLY A 31 1.27 -36.36 -23.10
C GLY A 31 1.59 -36.99 -24.45
N VAL A 32 1.51 -36.25 -25.56
CA VAL A 32 1.91 -36.72 -26.89
C VAL A 32 3.37 -36.30 -27.14
N LYS A 33 4.28 -37.28 -27.22
CA LYS A 33 5.71 -37.05 -27.50
C LYS A 33 6.17 -37.97 -28.61
N CYS A 34 6.91 -37.44 -29.58
CA CYS A 34 7.64 -38.25 -30.56
C CYS A 34 9.13 -38.18 -30.26
N LYS A 35 9.74 -39.32 -29.88
CA LYS A 35 11.19 -39.43 -29.58
C LYS A 35 11.72 -38.34 -28.63
N GLY A 36 10.93 -37.97 -27.62
CA GLY A 36 11.31 -36.97 -26.61
C GLY A 36 11.26 -35.50 -27.05
N LYS A 37 10.86 -35.21 -28.30
CA LYS A 37 10.73 -33.85 -28.84
C LYS A 37 9.25 -33.42 -28.95
N PRO A 38 8.99 -32.10 -28.99
CA PRO A 38 7.66 -31.58 -29.30
C PRO A 38 7.18 -32.11 -30.66
N VAL A 39 5.89 -32.41 -30.75
CA VAL A 39 5.27 -32.93 -31.96
C VAL A 39 5.11 -31.80 -32.97
N ALA A 40 5.70 -31.96 -34.16
CA ALA A 40 5.56 -31.01 -35.26
C ALA A 40 4.20 -31.16 -35.96
N GLU A 41 3.65 -30.07 -36.49
CA GLU A 41 2.29 -30.03 -37.04
C GLU A 41 2.10 -30.88 -38.29
N GLY A 42 3.14 -31.01 -39.12
CA GLY A 42 3.14 -31.87 -40.32
C GLY A 42 3.40 -33.37 -40.05
N MET A 43 3.55 -33.78 -38.78
CA MET A 43 3.81 -35.18 -38.45
C MET A 43 2.55 -36.02 -38.61
N ARG A 44 2.66 -37.22 -39.20
CA ARG A 44 1.52 -38.13 -39.34
C ARG A 44 1.11 -38.71 -38.00
N LEU A 45 -0.19 -38.91 -37.79
CA LEU A 45 -0.71 -39.51 -36.56
C LEU A 45 -0.22 -40.96 -36.37
N SER A 46 0.00 -41.69 -37.47
CA SER A 46 0.62 -43.02 -37.47
C SER A 46 2.00 -43.04 -36.81
N ASP A 47 2.74 -41.94 -36.94
CA ASP A 47 4.14 -41.85 -36.49
C ASP A 47 4.25 -41.53 -35.00
N LEU A 48 3.12 -41.17 -34.36
CA LEU A 48 3.03 -40.91 -32.92
C LEU A 48 2.99 -42.18 -32.08
N LYS A 49 2.84 -43.36 -32.69
CA LYS A 49 2.79 -44.68 -32.03
C LYS A 49 1.90 -44.68 -30.78
N LEU A 50 0.69 -44.13 -30.92
CA LEU A 50 -0.28 -44.09 -29.85
C LEU A 50 -0.88 -45.48 -29.63
N GLU A 51 -1.03 -45.89 -28.38
CA GLU A 51 -1.73 -47.14 -28.05
C GLU A 51 -3.20 -47.08 -28.51
N PRO A 52 -3.80 -48.23 -28.90
CA PRO A 52 -5.23 -48.30 -29.16
C PRO A 52 -6.02 -47.76 -27.95
N ASN A 53 -6.96 -46.84 -28.19
CA ASN A 53 -7.74 -46.11 -27.18
C ASN A 53 -6.96 -45.14 -26.27
N ALA A 54 -5.76 -44.70 -26.65
CA ALA A 54 -5.04 -43.67 -25.92
C ALA A 54 -5.85 -42.36 -25.82
N LYS A 55 -6.03 -41.86 -24.59
CA LYS A 55 -6.69 -40.57 -24.33
C LYS A 55 -5.66 -39.44 -24.45
N ILE A 56 -5.83 -38.57 -25.43
CA ILE A 56 -5.02 -37.36 -25.59
C ILE A 56 -5.67 -36.24 -24.78
N MET A 57 -4.92 -35.65 -23.84
CA MET A 57 -5.38 -34.43 -23.16
C MET A 57 -5.01 -33.20 -23.99
N MET A 58 -5.96 -32.30 -24.19
CA MET A 58 -5.75 -31.03 -24.89
C MET A 58 -6.07 -29.89 -23.94
N VAL A 59 -5.17 -28.91 -23.87
CA VAL A 59 -5.37 -27.65 -23.13
C VAL A 59 -5.36 -26.50 -24.13
N GLY A 60 -6.39 -25.66 -24.07
CA GLY A 60 -6.50 -24.45 -24.88
C GLY A 60 -7.72 -23.62 -24.48
N SER A 61 -7.74 -22.36 -24.90
CA SER A 61 -8.79 -21.39 -24.56
C SER A 61 -9.61 -21.04 -25.81
N LEU A 62 -10.92 -20.82 -25.63
CA LEU A 62 -11.83 -20.38 -26.69
C LEU A 62 -11.60 -18.90 -27.02
N GLU A 63 -11.74 -18.52 -28.30
CA GLU A 63 -11.55 -17.12 -28.70
C GLU A 63 -12.57 -16.18 -28.01
N LYS A 64 -13.82 -16.62 -27.84
CA LYS A 64 -14.84 -15.90 -27.06
C LYS A 64 -14.43 -15.67 -25.60
N SER A 65 -13.83 -16.68 -24.95
CA SER A 65 -13.32 -16.54 -23.58
C SER A 65 -12.07 -15.65 -23.44
N ILE A 66 -11.39 -15.34 -24.56
CA ILE A 66 -10.25 -14.41 -24.59
C ILE A 66 -10.73 -12.98 -24.90
N GLN A 67 -11.77 -12.83 -25.74
CA GLN A 67 -12.45 -11.56 -26.00
C GLN A 67 -13.22 -11.07 -24.77
N ASP A 68 -13.92 -11.95 -24.04
CA ASP A 68 -14.56 -11.62 -22.76
C ASP A 68 -13.56 -11.20 -21.65
N VAL A 69 -12.26 -11.41 -21.87
CA VAL A 69 -11.17 -10.98 -20.97
C VAL A 69 -10.40 -9.78 -21.52
N SER A 70 -10.52 -9.46 -22.81
CA SER A 70 -9.74 -8.39 -23.48
C SER A 70 -10.56 -7.16 -23.89
N THR A 71 -11.90 -7.22 -23.78
CA THR A 71 -12.77 -6.04 -23.88
C THR A 71 -13.62 -5.98 -22.61
N PRO A 72 -13.46 -4.95 -21.76
CA PRO A 72 -14.40 -4.71 -20.67
C PRO A 72 -15.80 -4.54 -21.28
N PRO A 73 -16.81 -5.32 -20.87
CA PRO A 73 -18.19 -5.08 -21.28
C PRO A 73 -18.61 -3.66 -20.88
N GLU A 74 -19.18 -2.91 -21.83
CA GLU A 74 -19.53 -1.49 -21.65
C GLU A 74 -20.70 -1.26 -20.66
N ASP A 75 -21.36 -2.34 -20.20
CA ASP A 75 -22.42 -2.31 -19.20
C ASP A 75 -22.31 -3.49 -18.23
N ILE A 76 -21.17 -3.61 -17.52
CA ILE A 76 -21.17 -4.37 -16.26
C ILE A 76 -21.72 -3.41 -15.19
N PRO A 77 -22.89 -3.67 -14.58
CA PRO A 77 -23.31 -2.92 -13.41
C PRO A 77 -22.18 -3.00 -12.39
N ASP A 78 -21.82 -1.84 -11.83
CA ASP A 78 -20.84 -1.68 -10.78
C ASP A 78 -20.86 -2.91 -9.86
N VAL A 79 -19.81 -3.75 -9.91
CA VAL A 79 -19.57 -4.73 -8.86
C VAL A 79 -19.08 -3.92 -7.66
N ILE A 80 -20.00 -3.16 -7.07
CA ILE A 80 -19.91 -2.78 -5.67
C ILE A 80 -20.12 -4.11 -4.97
N ASN A 81 -19.10 -4.53 -4.21
CA ASN A 81 -19.32 -5.63 -3.32
C ASN A 81 -20.10 -5.09 -2.13
N ASP A 82 -21.43 -5.07 -2.26
CA ASP A 82 -22.40 -4.68 -1.23
C ASP A 82 -22.37 -5.61 0.01
N LEU A 83 -21.38 -6.52 0.12
CA LEU A 83 -21.18 -7.41 1.27
C LEU A 83 -20.16 -6.87 2.29
N ASP A 84 -19.59 -5.68 2.06
CA ASP A 84 -18.69 -5.01 3.01
C ASP A 84 -19.49 -4.22 4.07
N ASP A 85 -20.41 -4.91 4.75
CA ASP A 85 -21.09 -4.40 5.95
C ASP A 85 -20.04 -4.04 7.01
N ASP A 86 -20.12 -2.80 7.52
CA ASP A 86 -19.17 -2.25 8.49
C ASP A 86 -19.32 -2.85 9.91
N ASP A 87 -20.36 -3.66 10.15
CA ASP A 87 -20.75 -4.20 11.46
C ASP A 87 -20.16 -5.59 11.81
N ASP A 88 -19.48 -6.28 10.90
CA ASP A 88 -19.13 -7.70 11.06
C ASP A 88 -17.70 -7.97 11.59
N ASP A 89 -17.26 -7.19 12.58
CA ASP A 89 -16.06 -7.54 13.40
C ASP A 89 -16.35 -8.67 14.40
N LYS A 90 -17.57 -9.20 14.41
CA LYS A 90 -17.96 -10.36 15.20
C LYS A 90 -17.94 -11.57 14.30
N ASP A 91 -16.79 -12.25 14.24
CA ASP A 91 -16.69 -13.71 14.40
C ASP A 91 -15.46 -14.27 13.67
N VAL A 92 -14.56 -14.76 14.52
CA VAL A 92 -13.34 -15.56 14.27
C VAL A 92 -12.08 -14.78 13.89
N PRO A 93 -11.06 -14.73 14.77
CA PRO A 93 -9.69 -14.31 14.46
C PRO A 93 -9.10 -15.21 13.36
N ILE A 94 -9.32 -14.84 12.10
CA ILE A 94 -8.83 -15.54 10.90
C ILE A 94 -7.30 -15.49 10.90
N GLU A 95 -6.72 -14.36 11.32
CA GLU A 95 -5.29 -14.08 11.37
C GLU A 95 -4.45 -15.12 12.15
N ASN A 96 -5.05 -15.78 13.15
CA ASN A 96 -4.35 -16.74 14.01
C ASN A 96 -4.52 -18.20 13.56
N ARG A 97 -5.18 -18.46 12.43
CA ARG A 97 -5.34 -19.83 11.93
C ARG A 97 -4.04 -20.37 11.37
N GLU A 98 -3.65 -21.55 11.87
CA GLU A 98 -2.40 -22.22 11.49
C GLU A 98 -2.27 -22.44 9.98
N GLU A 99 -3.37 -22.74 9.29
CA GLU A 99 -3.39 -22.88 7.83
C GLU A 99 -2.91 -21.62 7.09
N PHE A 100 -3.24 -20.43 7.60
CA PHE A 100 -2.87 -19.17 6.97
C PHE A 100 -1.46 -18.74 7.35
N LEU A 101 -1.07 -18.96 8.61
CA LEU A 101 0.31 -18.78 9.05
C LEU A 101 1.28 -19.66 8.22
N ASN A 102 0.89 -20.89 7.90
CA ASN A 102 1.66 -21.78 7.02
C ASN A 102 1.74 -21.24 5.58
N LYS A 103 0.66 -20.68 5.04
CA LYS A 103 0.66 -20.02 3.72
C LYS A 103 1.59 -18.82 3.71
N ILE A 104 1.54 -17.96 4.74
CA ILE A 104 2.44 -16.81 4.89
C ILE A 104 3.89 -17.29 5.01
N GLY A 105 4.18 -18.27 5.88
CA GLY A 105 5.52 -18.82 6.04
C GLY A 105 6.08 -19.42 4.74
N LYS A 106 5.23 -20.05 3.92
CA LYS A 106 5.63 -20.49 2.57
C LYS A 106 5.94 -19.29 1.66
N ARG A 107 5.11 -18.25 1.66
CA ARG A 107 5.33 -17.03 0.87
C ARG A 107 6.61 -16.31 1.27
N ILE A 108 6.91 -16.17 2.56
CA ILE A 108 8.17 -15.58 3.05
C ILE A 108 9.38 -16.32 2.46
N LYS A 109 9.35 -17.66 2.42
CA LYS A 109 10.46 -18.44 1.85
C LYS A 109 10.59 -18.28 0.33
N THR A 110 9.47 -18.21 -0.40
CA THR A 110 9.46 -18.31 -1.87
C THR A 110 9.37 -16.97 -2.60
N TYR A 111 8.69 -15.98 -2.03
CA TYR A 111 8.45 -14.70 -2.69
C TYR A 111 9.72 -13.85 -2.65
N ARG A 112 9.92 -13.04 -3.68
CA ARG A 112 11.05 -12.11 -3.79
C ARG A 112 10.50 -10.73 -4.08
N ILE A 113 10.68 -9.83 -3.12
CA ILE A 113 10.28 -8.43 -3.25
C ILE A 113 11.03 -7.80 -4.42
N LYS A 114 10.31 -7.03 -5.24
CA LYS A 114 10.94 -6.19 -6.26
C LYS A 114 11.33 -4.86 -5.63
N TRP A 115 12.60 -4.75 -5.26
CA TRP A 115 13.18 -3.52 -4.73
C TRP A 115 13.40 -2.49 -5.82
N LEU A 116 13.04 -1.25 -5.53
CA LEU A 116 13.35 -0.08 -6.35
C LEU A 116 14.34 0.83 -5.62
N ASN A 117 14.18 0.99 -4.30
CA ASN A 117 15.07 1.76 -3.44
C ASN A 117 15.17 1.09 -2.05
N GLU A 118 16.26 1.34 -1.34
CA GLU A 118 16.46 0.82 0.00
C GLU A 118 15.55 1.52 1.04
N PRO A 119 15.08 0.80 2.08
CA PRO A 119 14.44 1.40 3.24
C PRO A 119 15.31 2.48 3.90
N ARG A 120 14.69 3.57 4.35
CA ARG A 120 15.36 4.67 5.02
C ARG A 120 15.29 4.47 6.54
N PRO A 121 16.40 4.66 7.27
CA PRO A 121 16.40 4.50 8.72
C PRO A 121 15.35 5.36 9.42
N GLY A 122 14.59 4.74 10.33
CA GLY A 122 13.58 5.41 11.16
C GLY A 122 12.28 5.80 10.44
N LYS A 123 12.12 5.45 9.15
CA LYS A 123 10.86 5.68 8.43
C LYS A 123 9.86 4.57 8.67
N ARG A 124 8.60 4.95 8.72
CA ARG A 124 7.45 4.04 8.80
C ARG A 124 7.17 3.42 7.43
N LEU A 125 6.26 2.46 7.34
CA LEU A 125 5.85 1.88 6.05
C LEU A 125 4.45 2.32 5.66
N LEU A 126 4.31 2.82 4.44
CA LEU A 126 3.02 3.04 3.78
C LEU A 126 2.90 2.07 2.60
N VAL A 127 1.93 1.15 2.68
CA VAL A 127 1.58 0.23 1.60
C VAL A 127 0.33 0.75 0.87
N LEU A 128 0.42 0.96 -0.43
CA LEU A 128 -0.67 1.50 -1.24
C LEU A 128 -1.15 0.44 -2.24
N ASP A 129 -2.46 0.27 -2.33
CA ASP A 129 -3.07 -0.29 -3.53
C ASP A 129 -3.01 0.72 -4.71
N ILE A 130 -3.34 0.24 -5.91
CA ILE A 130 -3.24 1.03 -7.15
C ILE A 130 -4.63 1.35 -7.70
N ASP A 131 -5.41 0.31 -8.03
CA ASP A 131 -6.64 0.43 -8.80
C ASP A 131 -7.74 1.05 -7.92
N TYR A 132 -8.35 2.16 -8.35
CA TYR A 132 -9.28 2.98 -7.53
C TYR A 132 -8.70 3.59 -6.25
N THR A 133 -7.50 3.22 -5.83
CA THR A 133 -6.79 3.88 -4.74
C THR A 133 -6.07 5.15 -5.22
N ILE A 134 -5.20 5.02 -6.24
CA ILE A 134 -4.41 6.15 -6.77
C ILE A 134 -4.82 6.61 -8.16
N PHE A 135 -5.64 5.84 -8.89
CA PHE A 135 -6.15 6.21 -10.21
C PHE A 135 -7.40 5.40 -10.59
N ASP A 136 -8.15 5.90 -11.58
CA ASP A 136 -9.28 5.21 -12.17
C ASP A 136 -8.81 4.29 -13.29
N HIS A 137 -8.88 2.98 -13.06
CA HIS A 137 -8.39 1.96 -14.00
C HIS A 137 -9.42 1.52 -15.05
N ARG A 138 -10.68 1.98 -14.95
CA ARG A 138 -11.77 1.51 -15.82
C ARG A 138 -12.22 2.55 -16.82
N THR A 139 -12.20 3.83 -16.45
CA THR A 139 -12.59 4.91 -17.37
C THR A 139 -11.63 4.96 -18.55
N THR A 140 -12.16 5.10 -19.76
CA THR A 140 -11.38 5.39 -20.96
C THR A 140 -10.98 6.86 -20.99
N ALA A 141 -9.74 7.15 -21.35
CA ALA A 141 -9.21 8.50 -21.41
C ALA A 141 -8.15 8.63 -22.51
N GLN A 142 -7.84 9.87 -22.90
CA GLN A 142 -6.79 10.12 -23.88
C GLN A 142 -5.39 10.04 -23.27
N SER A 143 -5.29 10.22 -21.95
CA SER A 143 -4.03 10.16 -21.20
C SER A 143 -4.22 9.55 -19.81
N MET A 144 -3.17 8.93 -19.27
CA MET A 144 -3.18 8.44 -17.88
C MET A 144 -3.28 9.59 -16.86
N ALA A 145 -2.84 10.79 -17.23
CA ALA A 145 -2.98 11.99 -16.41
C ALA A 145 -4.45 12.35 -16.14
N GLU A 146 -5.39 12.02 -17.04
CA GLU A 146 -6.84 12.20 -16.87
C GLU A 146 -7.48 11.13 -15.96
N LEU A 147 -6.78 10.02 -15.70
CA LEU A 147 -7.21 8.94 -14.83
C LEU A 147 -6.55 8.97 -13.44
N MET A 148 -5.41 9.64 -13.29
CA MET A 148 -4.69 9.81 -12.03
C MET A 148 -5.55 10.46 -10.94
N ARG A 149 -5.64 9.87 -9.75
CA ARG A 149 -6.41 10.50 -8.67
C ARG A 149 -5.84 11.88 -8.35
N PRO A 150 -6.68 12.92 -8.17
CA PRO A 150 -6.20 14.28 -7.89
C PRO A 150 -5.25 14.31 -6.68
N PHE A 151 -4.20 15.13 -6.78
CA PHE A 151 -3.18 15.32 -5.74
C PHE A 151 -2.29 14.11 -5.47
N LEU A 152 -2.16 13.17 -6.41
CA LEU A 152 -1.34 11.97 -6.22
C LEU A 152 0.12 12.28 -5.87
N HIS A 153 0.76 13.15 -6.64
CA HIS A 153 2.18 13.43 -6.44
C HIS A 153 2.43 14.21 -5.14
N GLU A 154 1.57 15.18 -4.82
CA GLU A 154 1.60 15.96 -3.59
C GLU A 154 1.38 15.07 -2.36
N PHE A 155 0.47 14.09 -2.46
CA PHE A 155 0.24 13.08 -1.43
C PHE A 155 1.48 12.20 -1.23
N LEU A 156 2.06 11.67 -2.30
CA LEU A 156 3.24 10.80 -2.22
C LEU A 156 4.46 11.55 -1.72
N GLU A 157 4.67 12.81 -2.13
CA GLU A 157 5.73 13.67 -1.62
C GLU A 157 5.56 13.94 -0.12
N SER A 158 4.34 14.27 0.33
CA SER A 158 4.05 14.45 1.75
C SER A 158 4.27 13.16 2.54
N ALA A 159 3.76 12.02 2.06
CA ALA A 159 3.94 10.73 2.72
C ALA A 159 5.41 10.33 2.79
N TYR A 160 6.20 10.61 1.74
CA TYR A 160 7.61 10.25 1.69
C TYR A 160 8.44 10.92 2.79
N GLN A 161 7.98 12.04 3.36
CA GLN A 161 8.66 12.69 4.48
C GLN A 161 8.78 11.78 5.70
N ASP A 162 7.77 10.93 5.96
CA ASP A 162 7.67 10.13 7.19
C ASP A 162 7.63 8.61 6.91
N TYR A 163 7.34 8.21 5.68
CA TYR A 163 7.10 6.83 5.28
C TYR A 163 7.96 6.42 4.09
N ASP A 164 8.54 5.23 4.16
CA ASP A 164 8.88 4.48 2.96
C ASP A 164 7.60 3.96 2.31
N ILE A 165 7.53 4.12 0.98
CA ILE A 165 6.31 3.86 0.21
C ILE A 165 6.48 2.57 -0.58
N ALA A 166 5.55 1.65 -0.41
CA ALA A 166 5.45 0.44 -1.20
C ALA A 166 4.10 0.37 -1.92
N PHE A 167 4.08 -0.23 -3.11
CA PHE A 167 2.84 -0.52 -3.81
C PHE A 167 2.57 -2.02 -3.81
N TRP A 168 1.32 -2.40 -3.53
CA TRP A 168 0.87 -3.79 -3.59
C TRP A 168 -0.44 -3.89 -4.37
N SER A 169 -0.40 -4.45 -5.58
CA SER A 169 -1.58 -4.68 -6.42
C SER A 169 -1.89 -6.16 -6.57
N ALA A 170 -3.17 -6.49 -6.72
CA ALA A 170 -3.66 -7.83 -7.06
C ALA A 170 -3.46 -8.20 -8.55
N THR A 171 -2.61 -7.47 -9.27
CA THR A 171 -2.26 -7.74 -10.67
C THR A 171 -0.83 -8.27 -10.79
N ASN A 172 -0.41 -8.66 -11.99
CA ASN A 172 0.96 -9.10 -12.24
C ASN A 172 1.94 -7.91 -12.23
N MET A 173 3.19 -8.15 -11.78
CA MET A 173 4.26 -7.15 -11.73
C MET A 173 4.43 -6.30 -13.00
N LYS A 174 4.29 -6.90 -14.20
CA LYS A 174 4.39 -6.17 -15.47
C LYS A 174 3.36 -5.03 -15.58
N TRP A 175 2.14 -5.27 -15.12
CA TRP A 175 1.07 -4.26 -15.14
C TRP A 175 1.29 -3.18 -14.09
N ILE A 176 1.82 -3.55 -12.93
CA ILE A 176 2.21 -2.61 -11.87
C ILE A 176 3.26 -1.64 -12.40
N ASP A 177 4.33 -2.17 -13.00
CA ASP A 177 5.40 -1.37 -13.58
C ASP A 177 4.88 -0.39 -14.64
N ALA A 178 4.06 -0.89 -15.57
CA ALA A 178 3.47 -0.06 -16.62
C ALA A 178 2.60 1.06 -16.03
N LYS A 179 1.68 0.73 -15.11
CA LYS A 179 0.79 1.72 -14.48
C LYS A 179 1.56 2.79 -13.73
N LEU A 180 2.50 2.40 -12.86
CA LEU A 180 3.26 3.36 -12.06
C LEU A 180 4.23 4.19 -12.90
N TRP A 181 4.75 3.63 -14.00
CA TRP A 181 5.57 4.38 -14.96
C TRP A 181 4.76 5.45 -15.68
N GLU A 182 3.59 5.09 -16.23
CA GLU A 182 2.72 6.02 -16.97
C GLU A 182 2.11 7.10 -16.06
N LEU A 183 1.83 6.78 -14.80
CA LEU A 183 1.43 7.75 -13.78
C LEU A 183 2.61 8.62 -13.30
N GLY A 184 3.84 8.42 -13.79
CA GLY A 184 5.03 9.16 -13.35
C GLY A 184 5.51 8.83 -11.94
N VAL A 185 4.89 7.85 -11.26
CA VAL A 185 5.13 7.54 -9.84
C VAL A 185 6.54 7.01 -9.59
N THR A 186 7.08 6.16 -10.47
CA THR A 186 8.41 5.57 -10.30
C THR A 186 9.56 6.47 -10.77
N ARG A 187 9.25 7.66 -11.30
CA ARG A 187 10.23 8.57 -11.92
C ARG A 187 10.18 9.99 -11.34
N HIS A 188 9.42 10.20 -10.28
CA HIS A 188 9.28 11.51 -9.66
C HIS A 188 10.56 11.89 -8.91
N GLU A 189 10.93 13.17 -8.93
CA GLU A 189 12.19 13.64 -8.34
C GLU A 189 12.09 13.83 -6.81
N ASN A 190 10.90 14.18 -6.31
CA ASN A 190 10.70 14.57 -4.90
C ASN A 190 10.41 13.39 -3.95
N TYR A 191 10.20 12.18 -4.47
CA TYR A 191 9.98 11.00 -3.63
C TYR A 191 10.46 9.74 -4.33
N LYS A 192 10.63 8.67 -3.54
CA LYS A 192 11.04 7.37 -4.07
C LYS A 192 10.14 6.26 -3.53
N ILE A 193 9.86 5.29 -4.39
CA ILE A 193 9.16 4.06 -4.01
C ILE A 193 10.20 3.05 -3.56
N ALA A 194 10.01 2.45 -2.39
CA ALA A 194 10.92 1.47 -1.83
C ALA A 194 10.82 0.15 -2.59
N PHE A 195 9.63 -0.43 -2.68
CA PHE A 195 9.42 -1.72 -3.34
C PHE A 195 8.00 -1.95 -3.85
N LEU A 196 7.86 -2.95 -4.71
CA LEU A 196 6.60 -3.37 -5.33
C LEU A 196 6.27 -4.82 -4.95
N LEU A 197 4.99 -5.09 -4.70
CA LEU A 197 4.43 -6.43 -4.56
C LEU A 197 3.26 -6.63 -5.55
N ASP A 198 3.17 -7.83 -6.08
CA ASP A 198 2.16 -8.24 -7.04
C ASP A 198 1.24 -9.34 -6.47
N SER A 199 0.33 -9.87 -7.29
CA SER A 199 -0.57 -10.94 -6.88
C SER A 199 0.16 -12.22 -6.42
N GLY A 200 1.42 -12.42 -6.82
CA GLY A 200 2.24 -13.54 -6.34
C GLY A 200 2.54 -13.50 -4.83
N ALA A 201 2.48 -12.32 -4.22
CA ALA A 201 2.63 -12.11 -2.78
C ALA A 201 1.35 -12.46 -1.99
N MET A 202 0.19 -12.49 -2.65
CA MET A 202 -1.10 -12.73 -2.01
C MET A 202 -1.28 -14.21 -1.59
N ILE A 203 -2.25 -14.43 -0.71
CA ILE A 203 -2.68 -15.76 -0.30
C ILE A 203 -4.20 -15.87 -0.37
N SER A 204 -4.67 -17.06 -0.76
CA SER A 204 -6.09 -17.37 -0.80
C SER A 204 -6.55 -17.94 0.53
N LEU A 205 -7.62 -17.38 1.09
CA LEU A 205 -8.28 -17.80 2.32
C LEU A 205 -9.67 -18.33 1.97
N HIS A 206 -10.11 -19.36 2.68
CA HIS A 206 -11.51 -19.75 2.65
C HIS A 206 -12.20 -19.18 3.88
N THR A 207 -13.20 -18.33 3.66
CA THR A 207 -14.00 -17.71 4.71
C THR A 207 -15.43 -18.21 4.59
N SER A 208 -16.13 -18.36 5.72
CA SER A 208 -17.53 -18.75 5.74
C SER A 208 -18.42 -17.72 5.04
N LYS A 209 -18.12 -16.43 5.21
CA LYS A 209 -18.90 -15.31 4.67
C LYS A 209 -18.65 -15.06 3.17
N TYR A 210 -17.38 -15.01 2.75
CA TYR A 210 -17.01 -14.58 1.40
C TYR A 210 -16.55 -15.72 0.50
N GLY A 211 -16.54 -16.97 0.99
CA GLY A 211 -15.97 -18.09 0.27
C GLY A 211 -14.45 -17.93 0.09
N LEU A 212 -13.95 -18.31 -1.08
CA LEU A 212 -12.53 -18.18 -1.42
C LEU A 212 -12.20 -16.71 -1.75
N VAL A 213 -11.31 -16.09 -0.97
CA VAL A 213 -10.86 -14.71 -1.16
C VAL A 213 -9.34 -14.63 -1.15
N ASP A 214 -8.77 -13.78 -1.99
CA ASP A 214 -7.35 -13.47 -1.96
C ASP A 214 -7.11 -12.22 -1.10
N VAL A 215 -6.07 -12.26 -0.25
CA VAL A 215 -5.69 -11.17 0.65
C VAL A 215 -4.22 -10.80 0.50
N LYS A 216 -3.86 -9.60 0.99
CA LYS A 216 -2.53 -9.01 1.02
C LYS A 216 -1.99 -9.05 2.46
N PRO A 217 -1.39 -10.17 2.92
CA PRO A 217 -0.98 -10.32 4.32
C PRO A 217 0.27 -9.48 4.60
N LEU A 218 0.16 -8.38 5.36
CA LEU A 218 1.31 -7.54 5.74
C LEU A 218 2.40 -8.30 6.51
N ALA A 219 2.03 -9.39 7.19
CA ALA A 219 2.97 -10.32 7.81
C ALA A 219 4.02 -10.90 6.83
N LEU A 220 3.72 -10.94 5.52
CA LEU A 220 4.74 -11.25 4.51
C LEU A 220 5.85 -10.19 4.49
N ILE A 221 5.48 -8.91 4.50
CA ILE A 221 6.44 -7.80 4.51
C ILE A 221 7.21 -7.80 5.82
N TRP A 222 6.53 -7.92 6.97
CA TRP A 222 7.18 -7.94 8.28
C TRP A 222 8.16 -9.11 8.44
N GLY A 223 7.87 -10.26 7.84
CA GLY A 223 8.77 -11.42 7.83
C GLY A 223 9.95 -11.30 6.85
N LEU A 224 9.85 -10.44 5.82
CA LEU A 224 10.89 -10.23 4.81
C LEU A 224 11.74 -8.98 5.06
N VAL A 225 11.19 -7.98 5.77
CA VAL A 225 11.78 -6.67 5.97
C VAL A 225 11.68 -6.30 7.46
N PRO A 226 12.68 -6.65 8.28
CA PRO A 226 12.62 -6.49 9.74
C PRO A 226 12.48 -5.05 10.24
N ALA A 227 12.66 -4.05 9.38
CA ALA A 227 12.44 -2.64 9.74
C ALA A 227 10.96 -2.28 9.95
N TYR A 228 10.03 -3.12 9.44
CA TYR A 228 8.60 -2.82 9.44
C TYR A 228 7.81 -3.88 10.19
N HIS A 229 6.87 -3.41 11.00
CA HIS A 229 6.09 -4.16 11.97
C HIS A 229 4.66 -3.57 12.05
N PRO A 230 3.71 -4.23 12.75
CA PRO A 230 2.33 -3.73 12.86
C PRO A 230 2.21 -2.31 13.43
N ASP A 231 3.10 -1.93 14.35
CA ASP A 231 3.15 -0.65 15.04
C ASP A 231 3.65 0.52 14.17
N ASN A 232 4.24 0.25 13.02
CA ASN A 232 4.78 1.28 12.13
C ASN A 232 4.36 1.13 10.66
N THR A 233 3.39 0.26 10.37
CA THR A 233 2.91 -0.01 9.00
C THR A 233 1.45 0.38 8.85
N LEU A 234 1.13 1.13 7.79
CA LEU A 234 -0.25 1.38 7.35
C LEU A 234 -0.43 0.91 5.91
N MET A 235 -1.53 0.23 5.64
CA MET A 235 -1.97 -0.14 4.30
C MET A 235 -3.24 0.62 3.91
N ILE A 236 -3.23 1.27 2.75
CA ILE A 236 -4.40 1.96 2.19
C ILE A 236 -4.87 1.21 0.94
N ASP A 237 -6.14 0.82 0.94
CA ASP A 237 -6.76 0.03 -0.12
C ASP A 237 -8.26 0.35 -0.17
N ASP A 238 -8.87 0.39 -1.36
CA ASP A 238 -10.31 0.63 -1.46
C ASP A 238 -11.13 -0.63 -1.09
N ILE A 239 -10.52 -1.81 -1.18
CA ILE A 239 -11.14 -3.10 -0.89
C ILE A 239 -10.74 -3.58 0.51
N ARG A 240 -11.71 -3.56 1.42
CA ARG A 240 -11.52 -3.97 2.83
C ARG A 240 -10.98 -5.39 2.99
N ARG A 241 -11.46 -6.31 2.16
CA ARG A 241 -11.06 -7.73 2.21
C ARG A 241 -9.57 -7.94 1.95
N ASN A 242 -8.89 -7.03 1.24
CA ASN A 242 -7.46 -7.18 0.97
C ASN A 242 -6.62 -7.20 2.25
N PHE A 243 -7.06 -6.55 3.32
CA PHE A 243 -6.37 -6.50 4.61
C PHE A 243 -7.10 -7.29 5.71
N LEU A 244 -7.89 -8.31 5.36
CA LEU A 244 -8.64 -9.13 6.32
C LEU A 244 -7.76 -9.81 7.38
N MET A 245 -6.49 -10.08 7.08
CA MET A 245 -5.52 -10.66 8.04
C MET A 245 -4.72 -9.63 8.84
N ASN A 246 -4.92 -8.36 8.57
CA ASN A 246 -4.27 -7.26 9.27
C ASN A 246 -5.24 -6.06 9.36
N PRO A 247 -6.44 -6.25 9.94
CA PRO A 247 -7.49 -5.24 9.95
C PRO A 247 -7.05 -3.96 10.68
N GLN A 248 -6.22 -4.10 11.72
CA GLN A 248 -5.70 -2.99 12.50
C GLN A 248 -4.69 -2.11 11.76
N SER A 249 -4.02 -2.65 10.73
CA SER A 249 -3.06 -1.91 9.90
C SER A 249 -3.66 -1.49 8.54
N GLY A 250 -4.96 -1.69 8.34
CA GLY A 250 -5.66 -1.40 7.08
C GLY A 250 -6.59 -0.19 7.19
N LEU A 251 -6.53 0.70 6.22
CA LEU A 251 -7.42 1.85 6.06
C LEU A 251 -8.17 1.71 4.73
N ARG A 252 -9.51 1.63 4.81
CA ARG A 252 -10.37 1.65 3.62
C ARG A 252 -10.50 3.07 3.09
N VAL A 253 -10.02 3.33 1.87
CA VAL A 253 -10.23 4.61 1.18
C VAL A 253 -11.49 4.58 0.33
N ARG A 254 -12.12 5.73 0.05
CA ARG A 254 -13.18 5.77 -0.96
C ARG A 254 -12.59 5.48 -2.35
N PRO A 255 -13.20 4.58 -3.15
CA PRO A 255 -12.69 4.27 -4.48
C PRO A 255 -12.82 5.48 -5.42
N PHE A 256 -11.77 5.79 -6.16
CA PHE A 256 -11.76 6.84 -7.18
C PHE A 256 -12.24 6.29 -8.52
N ARG A 257 -13.55 6.40 -8.77
CA ARG A 257 -14.21 5.97 -10.01
C ARG A 257 -14.67 7.17 -10.84
N ASN A 258 -14.91 6.97 -12.12
CA ASN A 258 -15.46 7.97 -13.04
C ASN A 258 -14.64 9.27 -13.01
N ALA A 259 -13.33 9.18 -13.26
CA ALA A 259 -12.40 10.30 -13.13
C ALA A 259 -12.87 11.57 -13.86
N HIS A 260 -13.47 11.42 -15.05
CA HIS A 260 -14.03 12.51 -15.84
C HIS A 260 -15.09 13.34 -15.10
N ARG A 261 -15.79 12.76 -14.11
CA ARG A 261 -16.80 13.45 -13.28
C ARG A 261 -16.23 13.96 -11.97
N HIS A 262 -15.36 13.17 -11.32
CA HIS A 262 -14.98 13.40 -9.93
C HIS A 262 -13.61 14.04 -9.73
N ARG A 263 -12.76 14.11 -10.77
CA ARG A 263 -11.41 14.69 -10.68
C ARG A 263 -11.38 16.09 -10.07
N ASN A 264 -12.36 16.93 -10.37
CA ASN A 264 -12.36 18.30 -9.85
C ASN A 264 -12.78 18.40 -8.38
N THR A 265 -13.48 17.38 -7.86
CA THR A 265 -14.08 17.38 -6.52
C THR A 265 -13.42 16.42 -5.52
N ASP A 266 -12.73 15.36 -5.98
CA ASP A 266 -12.03 14.42 -5.10
C ASP A 266 -10.89 15.14 -4.36
N ARG A 267 -10.87 14.98 -3.03
CA ARG A 267 -9.85 15.54 -2.11
C ARG A 267 -9.35 14.47 -1.15
N GLU A 268 -9.56 13.20 -1.47
CA GLU A 268 -9.30 12.10 -0.54
C GLU A 268 -7.81 12.01 -0.20
N LEU A 269 -6.94 12.08 -1.21
CA LEU A 269 -5.49 12.04 -1.02
C LEU A 269 -4.97 13.25 -0.23
N VAL A 270 -5.62 14.41 -0.33
CA VAL A 270 -5.28 15.59 0.48
C VAL A 270 -5.59 15.33 1.96
N ARG A 271 -6.74 14.72 2.25
CA ARG A 271 -7.12 14.36 3.63
C ARG A 271 -6.22 13.26 4.18
N LEU A 272 -5.88 12.26 3.37
CA LEU A 272 -4.95 11.20 3.75
C LEU A 272 -3.54 11.74 4.02
N ALA A 273 -3.04 12.68 3.21
CA ALA A 273 -1.74 13.31 3.45
C ALA A 273 -1.69 13.97 4.85
N ARG A 274 -2.75 14.69 5.23
CA ARG A 274 -2.88 15.27 6.57
C ARG A 274 -2.91 14.19 7.65
N TYR A 275 -3.77 13.19 7.49
CA TYR A 275 -3.90 12.09 8.45
C TYR A 275 -2.57 11.34 8.66
N LEU A 276 -1.85 11.01 7.60
CA LEU A 276 -0.54 10.37 7.67
C LEU A 276 0.47 11.22 8.45
N LYS A 277 0.52 12.52 8.17
CA LYS A 277 1.41 13.44 8.88
C LYS A 277 1.08 13.52 10.38
N ASP A 278 -0.20 13.62 10.69
CA ASP A 278 -0.73 13.72 12.04
C ASP A 278 -0.40 12.46 12.87
N ILE A 279 -0.65 11.25 12.33
CA ILE A 279 -0.30 10.02 13.06
C ILE A 279 1.21 9.80 13.14
N ALA A 280 1.97 10.19 12.10
CA ALA A 280 3.42 10.06 12.12
C ALA A 280 4.05 10.93 13.21
N CYS A 281 3.49 12.12 13.49
CA CYS A 281 4.02 13.03 14.50
C CYS A 281 3.52 12.76 15.93
N SER A 282 2.31 12.22 16.11
CA SER A 282 1.70 12.12 17.45
C SER A 282 1.47 10.70 17.99
N VAL A 283 1.76 9.66 17.20
CA VAL A 283 1.43 8.27 17.57
C VAL A 283 2.66 7.39 17.43
N SER A 284 3.18 6.85 18.52
CA SER A 284 4.36 5.96 18.46
C SER A 284 4.02 4.58 17.91
N ASP A 285 2.85 4.04 18.23
CA ASP A 285 2.41 2.71 17.87
C ASP A 285 1.08 2.78 17.10
N PHE A 286 1.09 2.43 15.82
CA PHE A 286 -0.09 2.43 14.97
C PHE A 286 -1.13 1.38 15.34
N THR A 287 -0.78 0.38 16.15
CA THR A 287 -1.76 -0.56 16.67
C THR A 287 -2.74 0.08 17.66
N ASP A 288 -2.49 1.30 18.12
CA ASP A 288 -3.41 2.08 18.94
C ASP A 288 -4.49 2.83 18.12
N LEU A 289 -4.39 2.83 16.78
CA LEU A 289 -5.25 3.64 15.92
C LEU A 289 -6.54 2.93 15.52
N ASN A 290 -7.64 3.69 15.42
CA ASN A 290 -8.84 3.20 14.74
C ASN A 290 -8.98 3.87 13.36
N HIS A 291 -8.53 3.16 12.33
CA HIS A 291 -8.54 3.67 10.95
C HIS A 291 -9.94 3.78 10.34
N ARG A 292 -11.01 3.28 10.97
CA ARG A 292 -12.38 3.48 10.48
C ARG A 292 -12.82 4.95 10.57
N ASN A 293 -12.29 5.67 11.57
CA ASN A 293 -12.64 7.06 11.87
C ASN A 293 -11.49 8.03 11.54
N TRP A 294 -10.60 7.64 10.62
CA TRP A 294 -9.41 8.41 10.25
C TRP A 294 -9.72 9.85 9.83
N GLU A 295 -10.86 10.10 9.17
CA GLU A 295 -11.29 11.45 8.74
C GLU A 295 -11.50 12.42 9.92
N THR A 296 -11.73 11.89 11.12
CA THR A 296 -11.98 12.66 12.35
C THR A 296 -10.81 12.66 13.32
N PHE A 297 -9.70 12.00 12.95
CA PHE A 297 -8.52 11.95 13.81
C PHE A 297 -7.98 13.36 14.05
N MET A 298 -7.70 13.65 15.32
CA MET A 298 -7.04 14.87 15.75
C MET A 298 -5.89 14.45 16.66
N PRO A 299 -4.64 14.89 16.39
CA PRO A 299 -3.55 14.72 17.33
C PRO A 299 -3.98 15.23 18.71
N LYS A 300 -3.75 14.43 19.76
CA LYS A 300 -3.79 14.99 21.12
C LYS A 300 -2.76 16.11 21.12
N GLU A 301 -3.18 17.33 21.46
CA GLU A 301 -2.33 18.52 21.45
C GLU A 301 -0.94 18.13 21.97
N LEU A 302 0.11 18.37 21.17
CA LEU A 302 1.46 18.45 21.70
C LEU A 302 1.34 19.43 22.87
N HIS A 303 1.37 18.93 24.11
CA HIS A 303 1.41 19.77 25.28
C HIS A 303 2.62 20.66 25.11
N SER A 304 2.36 21.88 24.62
CA SER A 304 3.29 22.98 24.75
C SER A 304 3.54 23.07 26.24
N PRO A 305 4.81 23.10 26.69
CA PRO A 305 5.10 23.25 28.11
C PRO A 305 4.31 24.46 28.60
N GLU A 306 3.51 24.21 29.64
CA GLU A 306 2.58 25.11 30.30
C GLU A 306 2.91 26.58 30.04
N LYS A 307 1.98 27.31 29.40
CA LYS A 307 1.82 28.72 29.73
C LYS A 307 1.51 28.74 31.22
N LYS A 308 2.54 28.95 32.04
CA LYS A 308 2.38 29.38 33.42
C LYS A 308 1.34 30.48 33.40
N SER A 309 0.29 30.26 34.17
CA SER A 309 -0.73 31.23 34.50
C SER A 309 -0.12 32.62 34.67
N GLU A 310 -0.49 33.55 33.78
CA GLU A 310 -0.50 34.97 34.13
C GLU A 310 -1.60 35.13 35.17
N GLY A 311 -1.23 34.88 36.43
CA GLY A 311 -1.96 35.36 37.59
C GLY A 311 -1.65 36.84 37.76
N GLU A 312 -2.70 37.63 37.79
CA GLU A 312 -2.85 38.97 38.38
C GLU A 312 -1.65 39.94 38.32
N LEU A 313 -1.88 41.04 37.58
CA LEU A 313 -1.15 42.30 37.71
C LEU A 313 -1.06 42.74 39.19
N ALA A 314 0.11 42.56 39.80
CA ALA A 314 0.54 43.31 40.96
C ALA A 314 1.51 44.41 40.49
N GLU A 315 1.28 45.64 40.98
CA GLU A 315 2.03 46.85 40.67
C GLU A 315 3.56 46.70 40.87
N PRO A 316 4.39 47.44 40.10
CA PRO A 316 5.83 47.38 40.23
C PRO A 316 6.31 48.18 41.46
N THR A 317 6.70 47.49 42.52
CA THR A 317 7.46 48.09 43.63
C THR A 317 8.93 48.21 43.24
N LEU A 318 9.44 49.45 43.20
CA LEU A 318 10.82 49.80 42.93
C LEU A 318 11.80 49.15 43.95
N PRO A 319 13.01 48.72 43.52
CA PRO A 319 14.02 48.22 44.44
C PRO A 319 14.60 49.36 45.28
N HIS A 320 14.46 49.23 46.61
CA HIS A 320 15.08 50.11 47.59
C HIS A 320 16.60 49.96 47.55
N VAL A 321 17.28 51.06 47.26
CA VAL A 321 18.74 51.22 47.31
C VAL A 321 19.19 51.09 48.77
N ALA A 322 20.18 50.23 49.00
CA ALA A 322 20.88 50.12 50.28
C ALA A 322 21.70 51.40 50.53
N THR A 323 21.39 52.08 51.63
CA THR A 323 22.17 53.20 52.18
C THR A 323 23.40 52.68 52.95
N PRO A 324 24.58 53.32 52.84
CA PRO A 324 25.76 52.91 53.59
C PRO A 324 25.72 53.36 55.05
N GLU A 325 26.21 52.50 55.94
CA GLU A 325 26.46 52.77 57.36
C GLU A 325 27.49 53.91 57.54
N VAL A 326 27.12 54.91 58.34
CA VAL A 326 28.01 55.99 58.79
C VAL A 326 28.31 55.76 60.27
N LEU A 327 29.59 55.51 60.57
CA LEU A 327 30.16 55.41 61.91
C LEU A 327 30.10 56.77 62.65
N PRO A 328 29.84 56.80 63.96
CA PRO A 328 29.79 58.03 64.73
C PRO A 328 31.21 58.56 65.05
N SER A 329 31.41 59.87 64.83
CA SER A 329 32.67 60.57 65.11
C SER A 329 32.84 60.88 66.60
N GLU A 330 33.97 60.47 67.17
CA GLU A 330 34.44 60.92 68.47
C GLU A 330 34.86 62.41 68.44
N ALA A 331 34.52 63.14 69.49
CA ALA A 331 34.89 64.54 69.68
C ALA A 331 36.37 64.66 70.10
N PRO A 332 37.11 65.67 69.62
CA PRO A 332 38.50 65.90 70.02
C PRO A 332 38.59 66.61 71.39
N PRO A 333 39.68 66.41 72.15
CA PRO A 333 39.93 67.13 73.39
C PRO A 333 40.36 68.59 73.12
N PRO A 334 40.21 69.49 74.10
CA PRO A 334 40.71 70.85 73.98
C PRO A 334 42.19 70.89 74.35
N ASP A 335 43.00 71.65 73.62
CA ASP A 335 44.23 72.18 74.20
C ASP A 335 44.61 73.53 73.60
N GLU A 336 45.21 74.31 74.48
CA GLU A 336 45.27 75.74 74.61
C GLU A 336 46.25 76.40 73.62
N GLY A 337 46.12 77.72 73.54
CA GLY A 337 46.88 78.55 72.62
C GLY A 337 48.39 78.53 72.85
N ASN A 338 49.13 79.06 71.88
CA ASN A 338 49.89 80.26 72.21
C ASN A 338 50.26 81.08 70.99
N ASP A 339 50.20 82.38 71.22
CA ASP A 339 50.56 83.47 70.35
C ASP A 339 52.03 83.42 69.91
N GLU A 340 52.24 83.85 68.68
CA GLU A 340 53.52 84.37 68.20
C GLU A 340 53.93 85.62 69.00
N PRO A 341 55.23 85.82 69.25
CA PRO A 341 55.75 87.15 69.45
C PRO A 341 56.64 87.56 68.26
N LYS A 342 56.42 88.77 67.76
CA LYS A 342 57.40 89.88 67.77
C LYS A 342 57.00 90.98 66.78
N THR A 343 56.53 92.12 67.30
CA THR A 343 57.30 93.40 67.40
C THR A 343 56.48 94.46 68.12
#